data_AF-G2DB93-F1
#
_entry.id   AF-G2DB93-F1
#
_cell.length_a   1.000
_cell.length_b   1.000
_cell.length_c   1.000
_cell.angle_alpha   90.00
_cell.angle_beta   90.00
_cell.angle_gamma   90.00
#
_symmetry.space_group_name_H-M   'P 1'
#
loop_
_entity.id
_entity.type
_entity.pdbx_description
1 polymer ?
#
loop_
_entity_poly.entity_id
_entity_poly.type
_entity_poly.pdbx_seq_one_letter_code
_entity_poly.pdbx_strand_id
1 'polypeptide(L)'
;MTFSSHGIGISTTRQVAIGAAFLLQRGPLDIAPRLIPEEMVEAEVERFRKALNTARDRLRAVRQHLPTGTAEDISSFIDTHLLMLDDSAISQAPIELIRTHQYAAEWALQRRRNELVRVFDEMDDPYLRTRRDDVEHVVGQIQIALQQGTGRDEAPSDLTNHIVVARDLTPADIIMLKNRGVIAFVTEYGGPLSHTAILARSLGIAAVLGVHHASQLLRAGETLIVDGEAGVVLADPTREILQHYQQRIIAQAAREAELRRNLDLPAITRDGQRILLLANIELPEDITATLANRADGVGLFRTEFLYMNRTTPPSEEEQLETYLSAVHGLNGAPLTIRTLDLGADKTIECSDPNCPPSNNPALGLRAIRLCLKEPDLFLPQLRAILRASAEGQVRLMIPMLSCIAELQETLALLEQTKQELSREGLRFNATMPGRRHDRNSRRCHCRRQLRSPARLPLHRHQRPDPVHPSGGPHG
;
A
#
# COMPACT_ATOMS: atom_id res chain seq x y z
N MET A 1 -3.41 6.86 38.97
CA MET A 1 -4.00 5.52 38.70
C MET A 1 -3.80 5.31 37.21
N THR A 2 -3.17 4.20 36.80
CA THR A 2 -2.90 3.96 35.38
C THR A 2 -4.21 3.78 34.64
N PHE A 3 -4.38 4.57 33.59
CA PHE A 3 -5.55 4.53 32.73
C PHE A 3 -5.21 3.74 31.45
N SER A 4 -6.15 2.91 30.98
CA SER A 4 -5.95 2.07 29.79
C SER A 4 -7.08 2.32 28.79
N SER A 5 -6.69 2.66 27.56
CA SER A 5 -7.59 2.79 26.42
C SER A 5 -7.25 1.75 25.36
N HIS A 6 -8.27 1.29 24.65
CA HIS A 6 -8.15 0.28 23.61
C HIS A 6 -8.58 0.85 22.27
N GLY A 7 -7.95 0.36 21.22
CA GLY A 7 -8.28 0.67 19.84
C GLY A 7 -7.72 -0.37 18.90
N ILE A 8 -7.57 0.02 17.64
CA ILE A 8 -7.05 -0.81 16.56
C ILE A 8 -5.55 -0.60 16.52
N GLY A 9 -4.80 -1.61 16.97
CA GLY A 9 -3.34 -1.64 16.88
C GLY A 9 -2.87 -1.75 15.43
N ILE A 10 -1.95 -0.89 15.03
CA ILE A 10 -1.22 -1.01 13.78
C ILE A 10 0.14 -1.63 14.08
N SER A 11 0.26 -2.92 13.73
CA SER A 11 1.52 -3.64 13.85
C SER A 11 2.54 -3.06 12.87
N THR A 12 3.58 -2.41 13.39
CA THR A 12 4.71 -1.88 12.62
C THR A 12 6.03 -2.46 13.14
N THR A 13 7.16 -2.08 12.54
CA THR A 13 8.50 -2.50 13.02
C THR A 13 8.73 -2.09 14.47
N ARG A 14 8.23 -0.92 14.87
CA ARG A 14 8.21 -0.47 16.26
C ARG A 14 6.88 -0.85 16.90
N GLN A 15 6.87 -1.95 17.66
CA GLN A 15 5.65 -2.46 18.29
C GLN A 15 5.22 -1.62 19.49
N VAL A 16 6.20 -1.16 20.28
CA VAL A 16 5.95 -0.41 21.51
C VAL A 16 6.70 0.93 21.47
N ALA A 17 6.01 1.98 21.89
CA ALA A 17 6.58 3.30 22.11
C ALA A 17 6.25 3.82 23.51
N ILE A 18 7.22 4.49 24.15
CA ILE A 18 7.05 5.14 25.45
C ILE A 18 7.52 6.58 25.31
N GLY A 19 6.67 7.53 25.66
CA GLY A 19 6.95 8.95 25.46
C GLY A 19 5.94 9.87 26.12
N ALA A 20 6.17 11.18 26.00
CA ALA A 20 5.25 12.18 26.54
C ALA A 20 4.08 12.42 25.57
N ALA A 21 2.86 12.54 26.09
CA ALA A 21 1.68 12.89 25.32
C ALA A 21 1.78 14.29 24.73
N PHE A 22 1.64 14.41 23.42
CA PHE A 22 1.43 15.67 22.73
C PHE A 22 0.01 15.68 22.17
N LEU A 23 -0.89 16.45 22.80
CA LEU A 23 -2.27 16.59 22.34
C LEU A 23 -2.30 17.54 21.14
N LEU A 24 -2.51 16.99 19.95
CA LEU A 24 -2.80 17.77 18.75
C LEU A 24 -4.29 18.07 18.70
N GLN A 25 -4.71 19.12 19.41
CA GLN A 25 -6.10 19.57 19.40
C GLN A 25 -6.38 20.39 18.14
N ARG A 26 -6.87 19.73 17.10
CA ARG A 26 -7.62 20.38 16.01
C ARG A 26 -9.11 20.21 16.29
N GLY A 27 -9.68 21.12 17.09
CA GLY A 27 -11.13 21.25 17.18
C GLY A 27 -11.68 21.96 15.93
N PRO A 28 -12.98 21.80 15.61
CA PRO A 28 -13.63 22.76 14.72
C PRO A 28 -13.39 24.13 15.31
N LEU A 29 -12.75 25.01 14.54
CA LEU A 29 -12.55 26.37 14.96
C LEU A 29 -13.93 26.99 15.05
N ASP A 30 -14.36 27.31 16.27
CA ASP A 30 -15.63 27.98 16.50
C ASP A 30 -15.42 29.46 16.11
N ILE A 31 -15.48 29.69 14.80
CA ILE A 31 -15.23 31.00 14.20
C ILE A 31 -16.50 31.82 14.38
N ALA A 32 -16.47 32.75 15.33
CA ALA A 32 -17.56 33.70 15.52
C ALA A 32 -17.72 34.60 14.28
N PRO A 33 -18.96 34.94 13.88
CA PRO A 33 -19.19 35.94 12.83
C PRO A 33 -18.56 37.27 13.23
N ARG A 34 -17.64 37.78 12.41
CA ARG A 34 -16.96 39.06 12.63
C ARG A 34 -17.02 39.91 11.37
N LEU A 35 -17.48 41.13 11.52
CA LEU A 35 -17.44 42.17 10.50
C LEU A 35 -16.15 42.98 10.65
N ILE A 36 -15.64 43.48 9.53
CA ILE A 36 -14.46 44.35 9.47
C ILE A 36 -14.84 45.74 8.93
N PRO A 37 -14.14 46.81 9.34
CA PRO A 37 -14.30 48.13 8.72
C PRO A 37 -13.96 48.11 7.22
N GLU A 38 -14.60 48.96 6.43
CA GLU A 38 -14.41 49.04 4.98
C GLU A 38 -12.95 49.34 4.58
N GLU A 39 -12.28 50.19 5.37
CA GLU A 39 -10.86 50.53 5.24
C GLU A 39 -9.90 49.34 5.42
N MET A 40 -10.36 48.26 6.07
CA MET A 40 -9.57 47.04 6.33
C MET A 40 -9.84 45.93 5.31
N VAL A 41 -10.76 46.12 4.36
CA VAL A 41 -11.18 45.08 3.41
C VAL A 41 -10.00 44.58 2.58
N GLU A 42 -9.25 45.47 1.93
CA GLU A 42 -8.12 45.03 1.09
C GLU A 42 -6.96 44.46 1.92
N ALA A 43 -6.76 44.93 3.15
CA ALA A 43 -5.79 44.33 4.07
C ALA A 43 -6.19 42.90 4.48
N GLU A 44 -7.47 42.64 4.70
CA GLU A 44 -7.99 41.31 5.03
C GLU A 44 -7.95 40.37 3.81
N VAL A 45 -8.19 40.88 2.60
CA VAL A 45 -8.00 40.13 1.35
C VAL A 45 -6.54 39.69 1.19
N GLU A 46 -5.58 40.58 1.45
CA GLU A 46 -4.16 40.24 1.36
C GLU A 46 -3.76 39.23 2.45
N ARG A 47 -4.30 39.38 3.66
CA ARG A 47 -4.14 38.40 4.75
C ARG A 47 -4.64 37.01 4.33
N PHE A 48 -5.80 36.94 3.67
CA PHE A 48 -6.35 35.69 3.15
C PHE A 48 -5.47 35.07 2.06
N ARG A 49 -5.02 35.86 1.08
CA ARG A 49 -4.10 35.40 0.02
C ARG A 49 -2.80 34.85 0.59
N LYS A 50 -2.24 35.53 1.59
CA LYS A 50 -1.03 35.06 2.28
C LYS A 50 -1.26 33.72 2.98
N ALA A 51 -2.41 33.54 3.63
CA ALA A 51 -2.77 32.26 4.25
C ALA A 51 -2.94 31.13 3.22
N LEU A 52 -3.59 31.42 2.09
CA LEU A 52 -3.73 30.48 0.97
C LEU A 52 -2.36 30.05 0.42
N ASN A 53 -1.45 31.00 0.19
CA ASN A 53 -0.09 30.72 -0.25
C ASN A 53 0.69 29.89 0.78
N THR A 54 0.56 30.23 2.07
CA THR A 54 1.21 29.47 3.16
C THR A 54 0.71 28.02 3.22
N ALA A 55 -0.60 27.80 3.05
CA ALA A 55 -1.17 26.45 2.98
C ALA A 55 -0.65 25.68 1.76
N ARG A 56 -0.56 26.34 0.60
CA ARG A 56 -0.01 25.76 -0.64
C ARG A 56 1.45 25.35 -0.48
N ASP A 57 2.28 26.23 0.06
CA ASP A 57 3.71 25.98 0.24
C ASP A 57 3.97 24.84 1.22
N ARG A 58 3.13 24.69 2.25
CA ARG A 58 3.17 23.53 3.16
C ARG A 58 2.89 22.22 2.47
N LEU A 59 1.82 22.14 1.68
CA LEU A 59 1.49 20.92 0.95
C LEU A 59 2.58 20.57 -0.08
N ARG A 60 3.16 21.57 -0.74
CA ARG A 60 4.32 21.38 -1.62
C ARG A 60 5.54 20.87 -0.87
N ALA A 61 5.83 21.42 0.31
CA ALA A 61 6.93 20.96 1.15
C ALA A 61 6.71 19.50 1.59
N VAL A 62 5.50 19.13 2.01
CA VAL A 62 5.13 17.75 2.33
C VAL A 62 5.38 16.84 1.13
N ARG A 63 4.94 17.24 -0.07
CA ARG A 63 5.14 16.48 -1.31
C ARG A 63 6.62 16.25 -1.62
N GLN A 64 7.46 17.25 -1.40
CA GLN A 64 8.91 17.14 -1.63
C GLN A 64 9.63 16.25 -0.61
N HIS A 65 9.08 16.12 0.60
CA HIS A 65 9.67 15.32 1.69
C HIS A 65 9.03 13.93 1.81
N LEU A 66 8.23 13.51 0.82
CA LEU A 66 7.74 12.14 0.73
C LEU A 66 8.92 11.18 0.53
N PRO A 67 9.07 10.14 1.37
CA PRO A 67 10.07 9.10 1.14
C PRO A 67 9.90 8.45 -0.25
N THR A 68 11.01 8.17 -0.92
CA THR A 68 11.05 7.36 -2.14
C THR A 68 10.47 5.97 -1.82
N GLY A 69 9.37 5.58 -2.49
CA GLY A 69 8.63 4.35 -2.19
C GLY A 69 7.37 4.53 -1.34
N THR A 70 6.95 5.77 -1.05
CA THR A 70 5.62 6.04 -0.49
C THR A 70 4.55 5.81 -1.56
N ALA A 71 3.41 5.20 -1.20
CA ALA A 71 2.34 4.86 -2.15
C ALA A 71 1.93 6.08 -3.00
N GLU A 72 1.85 5.88 -4.31
CA GLU A 72 1.49 6.91 -5.31
C GLU A 72 0.14 7.59 -4.99
N ASP A 73 -0.76 6.84 -4.37
CA ASP A 73 -2.05 7.30 -3.85
C ASP A 73 -1.92 8.53 -2.93
N ILE A 74 -0.83 8.63 -2.16
CA ILE A 74 -0.59 9.76 -1.25
C ILE A 74 -0.10 11.00 -2.01
N SER A 75 0.68 10.83 -3.08
CA SER A 75 1.05 11.95 -3.94
C SER A 75 -0.19 12.48 -4.65
N SER A 76 -1.00 11.60 -5.22
CA SER A 76 -2.27 11.94 -5.89
C SER A 76 -3.23 12.67 -4.94
N PHE A 77 -3.31 12.24 -3.67
CA PHE A 77 -4.07 12.93 -2.63
C PHE A 77 -3.60 14.37 -2.41
N ILE A 78 -2.29 14.59 -2.27
CA ILE A 78 -1.72 15.93 -2.09
C ILE A 78 -1.93 16.80 -3.34
N ASP A 79 -1.77 16.23 -4.52
CA ASP A 79 -1.97 16.94 -5.79
C ASP A 79 -3.43 17.35 -5.98
N THR A 80 -4.39 16.49 -5.59
CA THR A 80 -5.81 16.83 -5.54
C THR A 80 -6.09 18.01 -4.60
N HIS A 81 -5.48 18.00 -3.41
CA HIS A 81 -5.63 19.10 -2.46
C HIS A 81 -5.02 20.41 -2.96
N LEU A 82 -3.88 20.34 -3.65
CA LEU A 82 -3.27 21.50 -4.31
C LEU A 82 -4.19 22.06 -5.40
N LEU A 83 -4.83 21.19 -6.19
CA LEU A 83 -5.81 21.61 -7.20
C LEU A 83 -7.02 22.29 -6.55
N MET A 84 -7.52 21.76 -5.44
CA MET A 84 -8.63 22.37 -4.69
C MET A 84 -8.26 23.74 -4.10
N LEU A 85 -7.03 23.95 -3.65
CA LEU A 85 -6.55 25.26 -3.20
C LEU A 85 -6.53 26.31 -4.33
N ASP A 86 -6.36 25.87 -5.57
CA ASP A 86 -6.34 26.74 -6.75
C ASP A 86 -7.75 26.94 -7.35
N ASP A 87 -8.74 26.14 -6.96
CA ASP A 87 -10.14 26.27 -7.40
C ASP A 87 -10.73 27.63 -6.99
N SER A 88 -11.48 28.26 -7.89
CA SER A 88 -12.09 29.58 -7.66
C SER A 88 -13.11 29.58 -6.51
N ALA A 89 -13.77 28.45 -6.26
CA ALA A 89 -14.71 28.28 -5.16
C ALA A 89 -14.07 28.39 -3.78
N ILE A 90 -12.76 28.13 -3.67
CA ILE A 90 -11.99 28.22 -2.41
C ILE A 90 -11.06 29.44 -2.43
N SER A 91 -10.44 29.76 -3.56
CA SER A 91 -9.46 30.84 -3.67
C SER A 91 -10.05 32.22 -3.92
N GLN A 92 -11.17 32.33 -4.64
CA GLN A 92 -11.79 33.62 -5.02
C GLN A 92 -13.10 33.89 -4.30
N ALA A 93 -13.98 32.90 -4.14
CA ALA A 93 -15.29 33.12 -3.52
C ALA A 93 -15.21 33.69 -2.09
N PRO A 94 -14.27 33.30 -1.21
CA PRO A 94 -14.09 33.98 0.07
C PRO A 94 -13.66 35.45 -0.06
N ILE A 95 -12.86 35.80 -1.07
CA ILE A 95 -12.45 37.19 -1.35
C ILE A 95 -13.66 38.04 -1.73
N GLU A 96 -14.57 37.50 -2.53
CA GLU A 96 -15.82 38.16 -2.89
C GLU A 96 -16.69 38.40 -1.66
N LEU A 97 -16.80 37.42 -0.75
CA LEU A 97 -17.54 37.57 0.51
C LEU A 97 -16.92 38.63 1.44
N ILE A 98 -15.58 38.69 1.52
CA ILE A 98 -14.88 39.74 2.29
C ILE A 98 -15.21 41.12 1.71
N ARG A 99 -15.17 41.28 0.39
CA ARG A 99 -15.42 42.59 -0.26
C ARG A 99 -16.87 43.04 -0.22
N THR A 100 -17.81 42.12 -0.42
CA THR A 100 -19.24 42.45 -0.53
C THR A 100 -19.93 42.58 0.83
N HIS A 101 -19.58 41.72 1.79
CA HIS A 101 -20.25 41.63 3.08
C HIS A 101 -19.37 42.11 4.25
N GLN A 102 -18.14 42.56 3.96
CA GLN A 102 -17.19 43.03 4.98
C GLN A 102 -16.97 41.97 6.07
N TYR A 103 -16.93 40.69 5.68
CA TYR A 103 -16.62 39.60 6.59
C TYR A 103 -15.12 39.49 6.84
N ALA A 104 -14.75 39.12 8.05
CA ALA A 104 -13.40 38.66 8.35
C ALA A 104 -13.04 37.40 7.52
N ALA A 105 -11.75 37.22 7.21
CA ALA A 105 -11.29 36.12 6.36
C ALA A 105 -11.67 34.74 6.90
N GLU A 106 -11.61 34.56 8.23
CA GLU A 106 -11.96 33.29 8.86
C GLU A 106 -13.44 32.96 8.65
N TRP A 107 -14.32 33.95 8.81
CA TRP A 107 -15.76 33.78 8.70
C TRP A 107 -16.22 33.62 7.24
N ALA A 108 -15.64 34.39 6.32
CA ALA A 108 -15.90 34.25 4.89
C ALA A 108 -15.56 32.84 4.38
N LEU A 109 -14.41 32.32 4.79
CA LEU A 109 -13.98 30.96 4.45
C LEU A 109 -14.87 29.89 5.09
N GLN A 110 -15.22 30.04 6.38
CA GLN A 110 -16.12 29.11 7.08
C GLN A 110 -17.50 29.05 6.42
N ARG A 111 -18.04 30.19 6.01
CA ARG A 111 -19.32 30.26 5.31
C ARG A 111 -19.26 29.54 3.96
N ARG A 112 -18.19 29.79 3.19
CA ARG A 112 -18.00 29.13 1.90
C ARG A 112 -17.85 27.62 2.03
N ARG A 113 -17.13 27.17 3.05
CA ARG A 113 -17.03 25.74 3.40
C ARG A 113 -18.40 25.13 3.66
N ASN A 114 -19.22 25.77 4.48
CA ASN A 114 -20.56 25.25 4.81
C ASN A 114 -21.45 25.13 3.58
N GLU A 115 -21.35 26.07 2.62
CA GLU A 115 -22.05 25.98 1.35
C GLU A 115 -21.57 24.79 0.50
N LEU A 116 -20.25 24.63 0.36
CA LEU A 116 -19.67 23.52 -0.41
C LEU A 116 -20.00 22.16 0.21
N VAL A 117 -19.87 22.02 1.53
CA VAL A 117 -20.20 20.80 2.27
C VAL A 117 -21.66 20.39 2.07
N ARG A 118 -22.60 21.36 2.12
CA ARG A 118 -24.02 21.08 1.86
C ARG A 118 -24.26 20.53 0.46
N VAL A 119 -23.59 21.09 -0.56
CA VAL A 119 -23.69 20.59 -1.93
C VAL A 119 -23.24 19.13 -2.01
N PHE A 120 -22.15 18.77 -1.33
CA PHE A 120 -21.68 17.38 -1.29
C PHE A 120 -22.58 16.44 -0.47
N ASP A 121 -23.15 16.90 0.64
CA ASP A 121 -24.08 16.12 1.45
C ASP A 121 -25.39 15.80 0.70
N GLU A 122 -25.84 16.70 -0.18
CA GLU A 122 -27.03 16.55 -1.01
C GLU A 122 -26.82 15.61 -2.22
N MET A 123 -25.59 15.20 -2.53
CA MET A 123 -25.33 14.27 -3.65
C MET A 123 -25.71 12.83 -3.28
N ASP A 124 -26.29 12.08 -4.22
CA ASP A 124 -26.67 10.67 -3.98
C ASP A 124 -25.50 9.68 -4.06
N ASP A 125 -24.43 10.05 -4.77
CA ASP A 125 -23.26 9.18 -4.99
C ASP A 125 -22.36 9.12 -3.74
N PRO A 126 -22.19 7.94 -3.11
CA PRO A 126 -21.31 7.76 -1.95
C PRO A 126 -19.85 8.14 -2.21
N TYR A 127 -19.36 7.99 -3.44
CA TYR A 127 -18.00 8.38 -3.81
C TYR A 127 -17.83 9.90 -3.77
N LEU A 128 -18.79 10.64 -4.34
CA LEU A 128 -18.75 12.11 -4.35
C LEU A 128 -18.96 12.70 -2.95
N ARG A 129 -19.73 12.04 -2.08
CA ARG A 129 -19.84 12.41 -0.66
C ARG A 129 -18.50 12.35 0.08
N THR A 130 -17.59 11.45 -0.31
CA THR A 130 -16.28 11.34 0.32
C THR A 130 -15.41 12.57 0.06
N ARG A 131 -15.63 13.30 -1.05
CA ARG A 131 -14.93 14.58 -1.34
C ARG A 131 -15.27 15.71 -0.38
N ARG A 132 -16.34 15.57 0.42
CA ARG A 132 -16.64 16.50 1.51
C ARG A 132 -15.44 16.61 2.46
N ASP A 133 -14.86 15.48 2.83
CA ASP A 133 -13.78 15.43 3.82
C ASP A 133 -12.52 16.11 3.27
N ASP A 134 -12.28 16.03 1.95
CA ASP A 134 -11.19 16.74 1.28
C ASP A 134 -11.40 18.27 1.33
N VAL A 135 -12.64 18.75 1.13
CA VAL A 135 -12.97 20.18 1.25
C VAL A 135 -12.77 20.68 2.67
N GLU A 136 -13.25 19.92 3.66
CA GLU A 136 -13.05 20.24 5.07
C GLU A 136 -11.55 20.29 5.40
N HIS A 137 -10.77 19.38 4.85
CA HIS A 137 -9.33 19.34 5.06
C HIS A 137 -8.62 20.57 4.49
N VAL A 138 -8.86 20.88 3.21
CA VAL A 138 -8.26 22.02 2.51
C VAL A 138 -8.62 23.34 3.20
N VAL A 139 -9.89 23.52 3.56
CA VAL A 139 -10.33 24.70 4.31
C VAL A 139 -9.66 24.77 5.68
N GLY A 140 -9.54 23.65 6.39
CA GLY A 140 -8.85 23.58 7.67
C GLY A 140 -7.39 24.05 7.58
N GLN A 141 -6.67 23.69 6.52
CA GLN A 141 -5.29 24.15 6.31
C GLN A 141 -5.19 25.67 6.14
N ILE A 142 -6.13 26.27 5.39
CA ILE A 142 -6.17 27.74 5.23
C ILE A 142 -6.54 28.41 6.56
N GLN A 143 -7.49 27.85 7.31
CA GLN A 143 -7.87 28.38 8.64
C GLN A 143 -6.70 28.35 9.63
N ILE A 144 -5.92 27.27 9.64
CA ILE A 144 -4.69 27.17 10.45
C ILE A 144 -3.69 28.26 10.02
N ALA A 145 -3.48 28.46 8.72
CA ALA A 145 -2.59 29.50 8.21
C ALA A 145 -3.07 30.92 8.58
N LEU A 146 -4.39 31.17 8.61
CA LEU A 146 -4.98 32.44 9.07
C LEU A 146 -4.74 32.69 10.56
N GLN A 147 -4.67 31.62 11.37
CA GLN A 147 -4.47 31.68 12.81
C GLN A 147 -3.01 31.75 13.25
N GLN A 148 -2.06 31.31 12.44
CA GLN A 148 -0.64 31.40 12.80
C GLN A 148 -0.09 32.83 12.81
N GLY A 149 -0.86 33.81 12.33
CA GLY A 149 -0.62 35.23 12.62
C GLY A 149 -1.06 35.67 14.04
N THR A 150 -1.69 34.79 14.83
CA THR A 150 -2.31 35.09 16.14
C THR A 150 -1.69 34.36 17.33
N GLY A 151 -0.59 33.62 17.14
CA GLY A 151 0.22 33.07 18.24
C GLY A 151 -0.40 31.88 18.99
N ARG A 152 -1.37 31.15 18.42
CA ARG A 152 -1.90 29.91 19.00
C ARG A 152 -1.22 28.67 18.40
N ASP A 153 -0.53 27.96 19.28
CA ASP A 153 -0.02 26.58 19.18
C ASP A 153 0.78 26.26 17.90
N GLU A 154 1.98 26.83 17.82
CA GLU A 154 3.06 26.13 17.13
C GLU A 154 3.37 24.86 17.92
N ALA A 155 3.02 23.70 17.35
CA ALA A 155 3.60 22.44 17.82
C ALA A 155 5.13 22.62 17.88
N PRO A 156 5.79 22.17 18.96
CA PRO A 156 7.23 22.35 19.11
C PRO A 156 7.97 21.88 17.86
N SER A 157 9.04 22.57 17.51
CA SER A 157 9.90 22.22 16.38
C SER A 157 10.53 20.83 16.55
N ASP A 158 10.67 20.38 17.79
CA ASP A 158 11.18 19.07 18.17
C ASP A 158 10.11 18.28 18.96
N LEU A 159 9.67 17.16 18.39
CA LEU A 159 8.75 16.19 18.99
C LEU A 159 9.45 14.85 19.27
N THR A 160 10.78 14.87 19.41
CA THR A 160 11.55 13.69 19.80
C THR A 160 11.00 13.11 21.11
N ASN A 161 10.77 11.79 21.15
CA ASN A 161 10.17 11.07 22.28
C ASN A 161 8.74 11.48 22.65
N HIS A 162 8.00 12.14 21.75
CA HIS A 162 6.59 12.46 21.96
C HIS A 162 5.66 11.50 21.22
N ILE A 163 4.52 11.25 21.83
CA ILE A 163 3.40 10.46 21.30
C ILE A 163 2.29 11.43 20.96
N VAL A 164 1.94 11.53 19.68
CA VAL A 164 0.91 12.46 19.24
C VAL A 164 -0.46 11.83 19.43
N VAL A 165 -1.33 12.53 20.15
CA VAL A 165 -2.74 12.17 20.34
C VAL A 165 -3.58 13.18 19.58
N ALA A 166 -4.36 12.72 18.61
CA ALA A 166 -5.21 13.57 17.79
C ALA A 166 -6.60 12.94 17.61
N ARG A 167 -7.58 13.72 17.14
CA ARG A 167 -8.86 13.14 16.70
C ARG A 167 -8.69 12.36 15.41
N ASP A 168 -8.03 12.98 14.46
CA ASP A 168 -7.66 12.41 13.17
C ASP A 168 -6.32 13.01 12.71
N LEU A 169 -5.62 12.31 11.83
CA LEU A 169 -4.34 12.74 11.26
C LEU A 169 -4.34 12.50 9.76
N THR A 170 -4.05 13.55 9.00
CA THR A 170 -3.94 13.41 7.55
C THR A 170 -2.56 13.00 7.11
N PRO A 171 -2.40 12.50 5.87
CA PRO A 171 -1.09 12.12 5.34
C PRO A 171 -0.01 13.18 5.52
N ALA A 172 -0.36 14.44 5.28
CA ALA A 172 0.55 15.57 5.43
C ALA A 172 1.01 15.74 6.88
N ASP A 173 0.10 15.59 7.84
CA ASP A 173 0.41 15.70 9.26
C ASP A 173 1.38 14.61 9.69
N ILE A 174 1.13 13.36 9.28
CA ILE A 174 1.96 12.21 9.67
C ILE A 174 3.41 12.40 9.20
N ILE A 175 3.61 12.87 7.97
CA ILE A 175 4.94 13.13 7.40
C ILE A 175 5.62 14.28 8.15
N MET A 176 4.91 15.39 8.38
CA MET A 176 5.46 16.52 9.13
C MET A 176 5.84 16.14 10.55
N LEU A 177 5.00 15.37 11.23
CA LEU A 177 5.22 14.89 12.59
C LEU A 177 6.38 13.88 12.66
N LYS A 178 6.52 13.01 11.66
CA LYS A 178 7.68 12.12 11.53
C LYS A 178 8.98 12.91 11.41
N ASN A 179 9.02 13.94 10.56
CA ASN A 179 10.20 14.77 10.38
C ASN A 179 10.60 15.54 11.65
N ARG A 180 9.66 15.70 12.59
CA ARG A 180 9.91 16.28 13.92
C ARG A 180 10.29 15.25 15.00
N GLY A 181 10.40 13.96 14.66
CA GLY A 181 10.88 12.92 15.59
C GLY A 181 9.81 12.22 16.43
N VAL A 182 8.53 12.30 16.05
CA VAL A 182 7.44 11.60 16.75
C VAL A 182 7.66 10.08 16.76
N ILE A 183 7.40 9.46 17.91
CA ILE A 183 7.65 8.02 18.12
C ILE A 183 6.40 7.14 18.03
N ALA A 184 5.19 7.71 18.18
CA ALA A 184 3.92 7.02 17.98
C ALA A 184 2.73 7.97 17.74
N PHE A 185 1.66 7.41 17.17
CA PHE A 185 0.38 8.09 16.94
C PHE A 185 -0.78 7.39 17.68
N VAL A 186 -1.68 8.20 18.25
CA VAL A 186 -2.96 7.76 18.80
C VAL A 186 -4.05 8.62 18.19
N THR A 187 -5.02 8.01 17.51
CA THR A 187 -6.15 8.73 16.91
C THR A 187 -7.49 8.24 17.43
N GLU A 188 -8.46 9.16 17.58
CA GLU A 188 -9.83 8.81 17.98
C GLU A 188 -10.62 8.14 16.84
N TYR A 189 -10.32 8.54 15.60
CA TYR A 189 -10.92 8.01 14.38
C TYR A 189 -9.87 7.30 13.53
N GLY A 190 -10.33 6.42 12.63
CA GLY A 190 -9.47 5.67 11.71
C GLY A 190 -9.65 4.16 11.82
N GLY A 191 -9.64 3.50 10.67
CA GLY A 191 -9.71 2.04 10.55
C GLY A 191 -8.37 1.42 10.17
N PRO A 192 -8.27 0.07 10.13
CA PRO A 192 -7.03 -0.63 9.79
C PRO A 192 -6.57 -0.41 8.33
N LEU A 193 -7.49 0.06 7.47
CA LEU A 193 -7.25 0.39 6.07
C LEU A 193 -7.22 1.91 5.81
N SER A 194 -7.24 2.75 6.86
CA SER A 194 -7.16 4.19 6.65
C SER A 194 -5.78 4.61 6.12
N HIS A 195 -5.72 5.75 5.43
CA HIS A 195 -4.46 6.35 5.00
C HIS A 195 -3.47 6.51 6.16
N THR A 196 -3.96 6.84 7.36
CA THR A 196 -3.19 6.90 8.61
C THR A 196 -2.55 5.55 8.98
N ALA A 197 -3.30 4.45 8.89
CA ALA A 197 -2.81 3.10 9.17
C ALA A 197 -1.73 2.64 8.19
N ILE A 198 -1.97 2.90 6.90
CA ILE A 198 -1.05 2.54 5.81
C ILE A 198 0.27 3.31 5.97
N LEU A 199 0.19 4.62 6.24
CA LEU A 199 1.34 5.47 6.45
C LEU A 199 2.12 5.11 7.72
N ALA A 200 1.45 4.88 8.85
CA ALA A 200 2.13 4.46 10.07
C ALA A 200 2.95 3.18 9.85
N ARG A 201 2.39 2.22 9.10
CA ARG A 201 3.05 0.96 8.72
C ARG A 201 4.26 1.19 7.82
N SER A 202 4.10 1.95 6.74
CA SER A 202 5.19 2.27 5.81
C SER A 202 6.33 3.02 6.50
N LEU A 203 5.98 3.94 7.41
CA LEU A 203 6.95 4.77 8.12
C LEU A 203 7.58 4.09 9.35
N GLY A 204 7.10 2.90 9.74
CA GLY A 204 7.61 2.14 10.88
C GLY A 204 7.30 2.76 12.25
N ILE A 205 6.21 3.54 12.34
CA ILE A 205 5.82 4.26 13.56
C ILE A 205 4.73 3.46 14.28
N ALA A 206 4.85 3.30 15.60
CA ALA A 206 3.80 2.63 16.38
C ALA A 206 2.51 3.46 16.33
N ALA A 207 1.36 2.82 16.07
CA ALA A 207 0.09 3.54 16.05
C ALA A 207 -1.06 2.71 16.62
N VAL A 208 -1.98 3.39 17.30
CA VAL A 208 -3.27 2.84 17.74
C VAL A 208 -4.37 3.80 17.28
N LEU A 209 -5.27 3.31 16.43
CA LEU A 209 -6.33 4.11 15.84
C LEU A 209 -7.68 3.76 16.48
N GLY A 210 -8.68 4.64 16.36
CA GLY A 210 -10.03 4.36 16.87
C GLY A 210 -10.13 4.38 18.40
N VAL A 211 -9.24 5.09 19.10
CA VAL A 211 -9.27 5.22 20.56
C VAL A 211 -10.26 6.31 20.93
N HIS A 212 -11.54 5.96 21.07
CA HIS A 212 -12.60 6.92 21.35
C HIS A 212 -12.30 7.78 22.57
N HIS A 213 -12.52 9.10 22.45
CA HIS A 213 -12.29 10.10 23.49
C HIS A 213 -10.84 10.24 24.00
N ALA A 214 -9.84 9.74 23.26
CA ALA A 214 -8.43 9.86 23.65
C ALA A 214 -8.00 11.30 23.95
N SER A 215 -8.47 12.29 23.18
CA SER A 215 -8.14 13.71 23.37
C SER A 215 -8.75 14.33 24.64
N GLN A 216 -9.80 13.70 25.18
CA GLN A 216 -10.47 14.13 26.42
C GLN A 216 -9.93 13.40 27.65
N LEU A 217 -9.51 12.16 27.46
CA LEU A 217 -9.05 11.27 28.53
C LEU A 217 -7.56 11.44 28.82
N LEU A 218 -6.76 11.72 27.78
CA LEU A 218 -5.31 11.90 27.88
C LEU A 218 -4.96 13.38 28.10
N ARG A 219 -3.88 13.62 28.85
CA ARG A 219 -3.38 14.96 29.21
C ARG A 219 -2.05 15.25 28.53
N ALA A 220 -1.88 16.48 28.05
CA ALA A 220 -0.60 16.90 27.50
C ALA A 220 0.54 16.76 28.52
N GLY A 221 1.68 16.23 28.07
CA GLY A 221 2.88 16.04 28.87
C GLY A 221 2.90 14.78 29.75
N GLU A 222 1.80 14.03 29.86
CA GLU A 222 1.80 12.81 30.66
C GLU A 222 2.55 11.67 29.96
N THR A 223 3.09 10.71 30.72
CA THR A 223 3.79 9.56 30.13
C THR A 223 2.78 8.58 29.57
N LEU A 224 2.93 8.26 28.28
CA LEU A 224 2.13 7.28 27.56
C LEU A 224 2.97 6.08 27.15
N ILE A 225 2.36 4.90 27.18
CA ILE A 225 2.85 3.69 26.53
C ILE A 225 1.84 3.34 25.45
N VAL A 226 2.32 3.20 24.21
CA VAL A 226 1.52 2.79 23.06
C VAL A 226 2.02 1.43 22.60
N ASP A 227 1.15 0.43 22.67
CA ASP A 227 1.36 -0.91 22.13
C ASP A 227 0.56 -1.06 20.84
N GLY A 228 1.25 -0.87 19.71
CA GLY A 228 0.66 -0.96 18.36
C GLY A 228 0.34 -2.40 17.94
N GLU A 229 0.86 -3.41 18.64
CA GLU A 229 0.51 -4.81 18.38
C GLU A 229 -0.77 -5.20 19.12
N ALA A 230 -0.86 -4.86 20.41
CA ALA A 230 -2.03 -5.15 21.23
C ALA A 230 -3.19 -4.17 21.03
N GLY A 231 -2.94 -3.00 20.44
CA GLY A 231 -3.94 -1.93 20.30
C GLY A 231 -4.26 -1.24 21.62
N VAL A 232 -3.27 -1.12 22.51
CA VAL A 232 -3.46 -0.59 23.87
C VAL A 232 -2.66 0.69 24.06
N VAL A 233 -3.29 1.68 24.69
CA VAL A 233 -2.65 2.91 25.14
C VAL A 233 -2.78 2.98 26.67
N LEU A 234 -1.65 3.12 27.36
CA LEU A 234 -1.60 3.26 28.81
C LEU A 234 -1.11 4.67 29.18
N ALA A 235 -1.87 5.36 30.02
CA ALA A 235 -1.54 6.68 30.54
C ALA A 235 -1.19 6.62 32.02
N ASP A 236 -0.17 7.39 32.41
CA ASP A 236 0.39 7.41 33.77
C ASP A 236 0.71 5.98 34.28
N PRO A 237 1.57 5.22 33.58
CA PRO A 237 1.91 3.86 33.96
C PRO A 237 2.64 3.83 35.29
N THR A 238 2.31 2.85 36.15
CA THR A 238 3.12 2.58 37.34
C THR A 238 4.54 2.16 36.95
N ARG A 239 5.48 2.29 37.89
CA ARG A 239 6.88 1.90 37.66
C ARG A 239 7.02 0.44 37.23
N GLU A 240 6.19 -0.45 37.76
CA GLU A 240 6.17 -1.88 37.42
C GLU A 240 5.77 -2.10 35.95
N ILE A 241 4.71 -1.43 35.49
CA ILE A 241 4.25 -1.49 34.09
C ILE A 241 5.32 -0.90 33.16
N LEU A 242 5.88 0.25 33.52
CA LEU A 242 6.91 0.91 32.73
C LEU A 242 8.16 0.01 32.57
N GLN A 243 8.61 -0.63 33.64
CA GLN A 243 9.72 -1.60 33.60
C GLN A 243 9.40 -2.80 32.71
N HIS A 244 8.18 -3.35 32.79
CA HIS A 244 7.75 -4.45 31.94
C HIS A 244 7.84 -4.10 30.45
N TYR A 245 7.32 -2.94 30.04
CA TYR A 245 7.37 -2.50 28.64
C TYR A 245 8.78 -2.10 28.19
N GLN A 246 9.62 -1.53 29.06
CA GLN A 246 11.02 -1.30 28.75
C GLN A 246 11.78 -2.61 28.49
N GLN A 247 11.53 -3.65 29.31
CA GLN A 247 12.08 -4.98 29.08
C GLN A 247 11.61 -5.57 27.76
N ARG A 248 10.34 -5.39 27.38
CA ARG A 248 9.83 -5.80 26.06
C ARG A 248 10.56 -5.10 24.91
N ILE A 249 10.78 -3.79 24.99
CA ILE A 249 11.52 -3.03 23.97
C ILE A 249 12.96 -3.57 23.85
N ILE A 250 13.64 -3.79 24.97
CA ILE A 250 15.01 -4.33 24.99
C ILE A 250 15.04 -5.75 24.41
N ALA A 251 14.10 -6.61 24.80
CA ALA A 251 14.00 -7.98 24.30
C ALA A 251 13.71 -8.00 22.79
N GLN A 252 12.86 -7.11 22.30
CA GLN A 252 12.57 -6.98 20.87
C GLN A 252 13.83 -6.53 20.09
N ALA A 253 14.53 -5.51 20.57
CA ALA A 253 15.77 -5.04 19.95
C ALA A 253 16.87 -6.12 19.97
N ALA A 254 16.99 -6.86 21.07
CA ALA A 254 17.91 -7.99 21.18
C ALA A 254 17.55 -9.11 20.20
N ARG A 255 16.25 -9.42 20.05
CA ARG A 255 15.76 -10.41 19.10
C ARG A 255 16.00 -9.99 17.66
N GLU A 256 15.76 -8.73 17.31
CA GLU A 256 16.06 -8.20 15.99
C GLU A 256 17.57 -8.28 15.69
N ALA A 257 18.41 -7.90 16.65
CA ALA A 257 19.86 -8.02 16.52
C ALA A 257 20.31 -9.49 16.36
N GLU A 258 19.69 -10.43 17.07
CA GLU A 258 19.93 -11.87 16.90
C GLU A 258 19.52 -12.35 15.51
N LEU A 259 18.34 -11.94 15.01
CA LEU A 259 17.87 -12.27 13.67
C LEU A 259 18.79 -11.70 12.58
N ARG A 260 19.31 -10.47 12.77
CA ARG A 260 20.27 -9.87 11.84
C ARG A 260 21.59 -10.65 11.75
N ARG A 261 22.02 -11.32 12.83
CA ARG A 261 23.20 -12.21 12.78
C ARG A 261 22.95 -13.45 11.91
N ASN A 262 21.69 -13.84 11.71
CA ASN A 262 21.33 -15.00 10.90
C ASN A 262 21.21 -14.68 9.41
N LEU A 263 21.39 -13.42 8.99
CA LEU A 263 21.23 -13.01 7.58
C LEU A 263 22.18 -13.75 6.63
N ASP A 264 23.40 -14.07 7.08
CA ASP A 264 24.39 -14.78 6.27
C ASP A 264 24.30 -16.32 6.39
N LEU A 265 23.38 -16.84 7.21
CA LEU A 265 23.21 -18.28 7.37
C LEU A 265 22.34 -18.88 6.26
N PRO A 266 22.70 -20.05 5.72
CA PRO A 266 21.86 -20.72 4.73
C PRO A 266 20.56 -21.23 5.38
N ALA A 267 19.44 -21.08 4.67
CA ALA A 267 18.13 -21.57 5.11
C ALA A 267 18.04 -23.11 5.01
N ILE A 268 18.50 -23.81 6.05
CA ILE A 268 18.50 -25.27 6.15
C ILE A 268 17.71 -25.69 7.38
N THR A 269 16.76 -26.60 7.20
CA THR A 269 15.99 -27.19 8.31
C THR A 269 16.87 -28.06 9.20
N ARG A 270 16.39 -28.39 10.42
CA ARG A 270 17.12 -29.28 11.34
C ARG A 270 17.40 -30.67 10.75
N ASP A 271 16.59 -31.09 9.79
CA ASP A 271 16.72 -32.39 9.10
C ASP A 271 17.55 -32.29 7.81
N GLY A 272 18.22 -31.16 7.55
CA GLY A 272 19.15 -30.98 6.43
C GLY A 272 18.51 -30.58 5.10
N GLN A 273 17.19 -30.38 5.04
CA GLN A 273 16.53 -29.90 3.83
C GLN A 273 16.80 -28.40 3.64
N ARG A 274 17.41 -28.04 2.50
CA ARG A 274 17.58 -26.64 2.09
C ARG A 274 16.27 -26.07 1.56
N ILE A 275 15.94 -24.86 1.99
CA ILE A 275 14.78 -24.08 1.55
C ILE A 275 15.33 -22.80 0.89
N LEU A 276 14.62 -22.29 -0.11
CA LEU A 276 14.94 -20.99 -0.70
C LEU A 276 14.02 -19.93 -0.09
N LEU A 277 14.60 -18.87 0.45
CA LEU A 277 13.87 -17.73 0.97
C LEU A 277 13.87 -16.63 -0.09
N LEU A 278 12.76 -16.54 -0.82
CA LEU A 278 12.58 -15.58 -1.89
C LEU A 278 11.67 -14.43 -1.42
N ALA A 279 11.99 -13.21 -1.82
CA ALA A 279 11.21 -12.02 -1.48
C ALA A 279 10.02 -11.83 -2.42
N ASN A 280 8.98 -11.18 -1.91
CA ASN A 280 7.86 -10.67 -2.71
C ASN A 280 8.01 -9.16 -2.81
N ILE A 281 7.99 -8.62 -4.02
CA ILE A 281 8.18 -7.20 -4.29
C ILE A 281 7.06 -6.65 -5.18
N GLU A 282 6.80 -5.35 -5.07
CA GLU A 282 5.81 -4.62 -5.89
C GLU A 282 6.49 -3.55 -6.73
N LEU A 283 7.57 -2.97 -6.22
CA LEU A 283 8.32 -1.91 -6.86
C LEU A 283 9.78 -2.34 -7.10
N PRO A 284 10.46 -1.84 -8.16
CA PRO A 284 11.89 -2.10 -8.36
C PRO A 284 12.77 -1.65 -7.19
N GLU A 285 12.38 -0.60 -6.46
CA GLU A 285 13.11 -0.06 -5.32
C GLU A 285 13.19 -1.07 -4.16
N ASP A 286 12.20 -1.97 -4.03
CA ASP A 286 12.15 -3.03 -3.00
C ASP A 286 13.32 -4.03 -3.13
N ILE A 287 14.03 -4.02 -4.26
CA ILE A 287 15.21 -4.86 -4.47
C ILE A 287 16.33 -4.45 -3.52
N THR A 288 16.46 -3.17 -3.20
CA THR A 288 17.46 -2.70 -2.22
C THR A 288 17.22 -3.33 -0.85
N ALA A 289 15.96 -3.35 -0.39
CA ALA A 289 15.56 -4.01 0.84
C ALA A 289 15.71 -5.54 0.77
N THR A 290 15.45 -6.13 -0.40
CA THR A 290 15.62 -7.58 -0.65
C THR A 290 17.09 -8.00 -0.52
N LEU A 291 18.01 -7.22 -1.10
CA LEU A 291 19.46 -7.45 -0.99
C LEU A 291 19.97 -7.21 0.42
N ALA A 292 19.47 -6.17 1.10
CA ALA A 292 19.81 -5.87 2.49
C ALA A 292 19.43 -7.04 3.44
N ASN A 293 18.36 -7.76 3.12
CA ASN A 293 17.91 -8.95 3.85
C ASN A 293 18.48 -10.28 3.31
N ARG A 294 19.45 -10.26 2.38
CA ARG A 294 20.12 -11.45 1.84
C ARG A 294 19.16 -12.52 1.30
N ALA A 295 18.03 -12.12 0.70
CA ALA A 295 17.12 -13.09 0.10
C ALA A 295 17.81 -13.86 -1.05
N ASP A 296 17.44 -15.13 -1.24
CA ASP A 296 17.97 -15.98 -2.31
C ASP A 296 17.51 -15.53 -3.72
N GLY A 297 16.63 -14.53 -3.80
CA GLY A 297 16.06 -13.97 -5.02
C GLY A 297 14.64 -13.43 -4.80
N VAL A 298 13.92 -13.20 -5.90
CA VAL A 298 12.53 -12.73 -5.89
C VAL A 298 11.60 -13.84 -6.37
N GLY A 299 10.68 -14.22 -5.48
CA GLY A 299 9.72 -15.31 -5.68
C GLY A 299 8.40 -14.82 -6.27
N LEU A 300 8.12 -13.53 -6.13
CA LEU A 300 6.97 -12.87 -6.70
C LEU A 300 7.27 -11.40 -6.95
N PHE A 301 7.30 -11.00 -8.21
CA PHE A 301 7.22 -9.60 -8.61
C PHE A 301 5.81 -9.32 -9.13
N ARG A 302 5.10 -8.45 -8.41
CA ARG A 302 3.75 -7.99 -8.72
C ARG A 302 3.81 -6.88 -9.76
N THR A 303 3.27 -7.13 -10.95
CA THR A 303 3.34 -6.16 -12.06
C THR A 303 2.16 -5.19 -12.10
N GLU A 304 1.20 -5.30 -11.16
CA GLU A 304 -0.02 -4.52 -11.25
C GLU A 304 0.23 -3.02 -11.10
N PHE A 305 1.28 -2.63 -10.37
CA PHE A 305 1.67 -1.22 -10.20
C PHE A 305 1.90 -0.51 -11.54
N LEU A 306 2.48 -1.20 -12.54
CA LEU A 306 2.74 -0.62 -13.88
C LEU A 306 1.47 -0.19 -14.63
N TYR A 307 0.32 -0.71 -14.22
CA TYR A 307 -0.99 -0.49 -14.83
C TYR A 307 -1.92 0.37 -13.95
N MET A 308 -1.54 0.67 -12.70
CA MET A 308 -2.34 1.54 -11.83
C MET A 308 -2.05 3.01 -12.11
N ASN A 309 -3.01 3.89 -11.78
CA ASN A 309 -2.87 5.35 -11.86
C ASN A 309 -2.51 5.93 -13.24
N ARG A 310 -2.90 5.23 -14.32
CA ARG A 310 -2.64 5.66 -15.71
C ARG A 310 -3.88 5.54 -16.57
N THR A 311 -4.00 6.46 -17.52
CA THR A 311 -5.06 6.48 -18.54
C THR A 311 -4.80 5.50 -19.67
N THR A 312 -3.54 5.16 -19.94
CA THR A 312 -3.14 4.22 -21.00
C THR A 312 -2.31 3.06 -20.45
N PRO A 313 -2.46 1.83 -20.97
CA PRO A 313 -1.65 0.70 -20.55
C PRO A 313 -0.16 0.93 -20.87
N PRO A 314 0.76 0.41 -20.03
CA PRO A 314 2.20 0.56 -20.22
C PRO A 314 2.69 -0.13 -21.50
N SER A 315 3.61 0.52 -22.21
CA SER A 315 4.22 -0.02 -23.42
C SER A 315 5.16 -1.19 -23.13
N GLU A 316 5.51 -1.97 -24.16
CA GLU A 316 6.48 -3.05 -24.04
C GLU A 316 7.84 -2.55 -23.54
N GLU A 317 8.32 -1.42 -24.07
CA GLU A 317 9.63 -0.83 -23.72
C GLU A 317 9.68 -0.40 -22.24
N GLU A 318 8.62 0.20 -21.74
CA GLU A 318 8.56 0.66 -20.34
C GLU A 318 8.53 -0.53 -19.36
N GLN A 319 7.75 -1.56 -19.69
CA GLN A 319 7.74 -2.79 -18.93
C GLN A 319 9.11 -3.47 -18.96
N LEU A 320 9.77 -3.50 -20.13
CA LEU A 320 11.09 -4.07 -20.29
C LEU A 320 12.14 -3.32 -19.46
N GLU A 321 12.15 -1.99 -19.48
CA GLU A 321 13.09 -1.19 -18.68
C GLU A 321 12.93 -1.49 -17.18
N THR A 322 11.69 -1.58 -16.70
CA THR A 322 11.39 -1.95 -15.32
C THR A 322 11.90 -3.36 -14.99
N TYR A 323 11.63 -4.34 -15.85
CA TYR A 323 12.07 -5.72 -15.63
C TYR A 323 13.59 -5.85 -15.70
N LEU A 324 14.27 -5.13 -16.60
CA LEU A 324 15.72 -5.12 -16.72
C LEU A 324 16.38 -4.47 -15.49
N SER A 325 15.85 -3.34 -15.02
CA SER A 325 16.28 -2.73 -13.77
C SER A 325 16.21 -3.74 -12.62
N ALA A 326 15.10 -4.50 -12.55
CA ALA A 326 14.94 -5.52 -11.52
C ALA A 326 15.91 -6.71 -11.66
N VAL A 327 16.13 -7.20 -12.88
CA VAL A 327 17.06 -8.30 -13.16
C VAL A 327 18.50 -7.89 -12.84
N HIS A 328 18.92 -6.69 -13.25
CA HIS A 328 20.27 -6.19 -12.98
C HIS A 328 20.49 -5.96 -11.48
N GLY A 329 19.49 -5.44 -10.75
CA GLY A 329 19.57 -5.27 -9.30
C GLY A 329 19.80 -6.59 -8.54
N LEU A 330 19.27 -7.71 -9.06
CA LEU A 330 19.38 -9.03 -8.41
C LEU A 330 20.72 -9.75 -8.63
N ASN A 331 21.62 -9.21 -9.47
CA ASN A 331 22.97 -9.76 -9.71
C ASN A 331 23.00 -11.28 -9.96
N GLY A 332 22.06 -11.78 -10.77
CA GLY A 332 21.98 -13.20 -11.15
C GLY A 332 21.09 -14.07 -10.26
N ALA A 333 20.49 -13.54 -9.19
CA ALA A 333 19.45 -14.25 -8.44
C ALA A 333 18.15 -14.39 -9.25
N PRO A 334 17.33 -15.43 -9.01
CA PRO A 334 16.10 -15.65 -9.76
C PRO A 334 15.06 -14.56 -9.52
N LEU A 335 14.39 -14.12 -10.60
CA LEU A 335 13.27 -13.19 -10.57
C LEU A 335 12.02 -13.88 -11.11
N THR A 336 10.98 -14.03 -10.29
CA THR A 336 9.70 -14.59 -10.73
C THR A 336 8.68 -13.48 -10.96
N ILE A 337 8.42 -13.17 -12.23
CA ILE A 337 7.46 -12.13 -12.64
C ILE A 337 6.08 -12.76 -12.77
N ARG A 338 5.11 -12.22 -12.03
CA ARG A 338 3.71 -12.59 -12.19
C ARG A 338 3.07 -11.73 -13.27
N THR A 339 2.40 -12.34 -14.23
CA THR A 339 1.62 -11.58 -15.23
C THR A 339 0.49 -10.82 -14.56
N LEU A 340 -0.11 -9.87 -15.28
CA LEU A 340 -1.12 -8.95 -14.78
C LEU A 340 -2.27 -9.64 -14.00
N ASP A 341 -2.51 -9.20 -12.75
CA ASP A 341 -3.63 -9.62 -11.89
C ASP A 341 -4.57 -8.45 -11.55
N LEU A 342 -5.13 -7.82 -12.59
CA LEU A 342 -6.17 -6.79 -12.45
C LEU A 342 -7.56 -7.40 -12.39
N GLY A 343 -8.36 -6.94 -11.42
CA GLY A 343 -9.79 -7.23 -11.32
C GLY A 343 -10.65 -6.05 -11.75
N ALA A 344 -11.96 -6.27 -11.93
CA ALA A 344 -12.94 -5.24 -12.29
C ALA A 344 -13.07 -4.11 -11.23
N ASP A 345 -12.49 -4.32 -10.06
CA ASP A 345 -12.39 -3.44 -8.90
C ASP A 345 -11.14 -2.52 -8.94
N LYS A 346 -10.26 -2.69 -9.93
CA LYS A 346 -9.09 -1.84 -10.22
C LYS A 346 -9.08 -1.43 -11.69
N THR A 347 -10.17 -0.84 -12.15
CA THR A 347 -10.30 -0.38 -13.54
C THR A 347 -9.22 0.64 -13.86
N ILE A 348 -8.32 0.27 -14.78
CA ILE A 348 -7.72 1.23 -15.70
C ILE A 348 -8.90 2.01 -16.29
N GLU A 349 -8.86 3.35 -16.31
CA GLU A 349 -9.93 4.23 -16.80
C GLU A 349 -10.33 3.99 -18.28
N CYS A 350 -9.75 2.97 -18.92
CA CYS A 350 -10.00 2.52 -20.27
C CYS A 350 -11.02 1.37 -20.38
N SER A 351 -11.73 1.00 -19.30
CA SER A 351 -12.84 0.04 -19.39
C SER A 351 -14.12 0.77 -19.80
N ASP A 352 -14.70 0.36 -20.93
CA ASP A 352 -15.93 0.87 -21.55
C ASP A 352 -16.98 1.36 -20.52
N PRO A 353 -17.40 2.64 -20.53
CA PRO A 353 -18.38 3.21 -19.60
C PRO A 353 -19.76 2.54 -19.66
N ASN A 354 -20.01 1.67 -20.65
CA ASN A 354 -21.23 0.87 -20.77
C ASN A 354 -21.18 -0.52 -20.11
N CYS A 355 -20.08 -0.90 -19.44
CA CYS A 355 -19.98 -2.21 -18.81
C CYS A 355 -20.62 -2.19 -17.41
N PRO A 356 -21.69 -2.98 -17.15
CA PRO A 356 -22.31 -2.99 -15.83
C PRO A 356 -21.32 -3.47 -14.77
N PRO A 357 -21.26 -2.83 -13.59
CA PRO A 357 -20.37 -3.25 -12.52
C PRO A 357 -20.68 -4.69 -12.15
N SER A 358 -19.66 -5.56 -12.20
CA SER A 358 -19.87 -6.98 -11.90
C SER A 358 -20.31 -7.13 -10.43
N ASN A 359 -21.40 -7.86 -10.18
CA ASN A 359 -21.89 -8.10 -8.81
C ASN A 359 -20.86 -8.76 -7.87
N ASN A 360 -19.81 -9.40 -8.41
CA ASN A 360 -18.70 -9.98 -7.64
C ASN A 360 -17.36 -9.83 -8.42
N PRO A 361 -16.62 -8.75 -8.20
CA PRO A 361 -15.36 -8.49 -8.90
C PRO A 361 -14.29 -9.58 -8.70
N ALA A 362 -14.26 -10.20 -7.51
CA ALA A 362 -13.35 -11.29 -7.17
C ALA A 362 -13.58 -12.59 -7.97
N LEU A 363 -14.81 -12.82 -8.46
CA LEU A 363 -15.17 -14.00 -9.26
C LEU A 363 -15.33 -13.68 -10.75
N GLY A 364 -15.13 -12.41 -11.12
CA GLY A 364 -15.38 -11.88 -12.46
C GLY A 364 -14.22 -12.10 -13.45
N LEU A 365 -14.22 -11.25 -14.48
CA LEU A 365 -13.17 -11.16 -15.48
C LEU A 365 -11.94 -10.48 -14.85
N ARG A 366 -10.98 -11.30 -14.42
CA ARG A 366 -9.76 -10.88 -13.72
C ARG A 366 -8.55 -11.66 -14.21
N ALA A 367 -7.37 -11.07 -14.09
CA ALA A 367 -6.08 -11.73 -14.26
C ALA A 367 -5.98 -12.42 -15.64
N ILE A 368 -5.61 -13.70 -15.68
CA ILE A 368 -5.45 -14.43 -16.94
C ILE A 368 -6.71 -14.44 -17.81
N ARG A 369 -7.91 -14.40 -17.22
CA ARG A 369 -9.16 -14.36 -17.99
C ARG A 369 -9.32 -13.06 -18.76
N LEU A 370 -8.89 -11.94 -18.17
CA LEU A 370 -8.84 -10.65 -18.85
C LEU A 370 -7.76 -10.68 -19.93
N CYS A 371 -6.56 -11.17 -19.61
CA CYS A 371 -5.44 -11.27 -20.54
C CYS A 371 -5.75 -12.15 -21.77
N LEU A 372 -6.52 -13.23 -21.62
CA LEU A 372 -6.94 -14.08 -22.73
C LEU A 372 -8.08 -13.46 -23.55
N LYS A 373 -8.97 -12.70 -22.91
CA LYS A 373 -10.05 -11.98 -23.62
C LYS A 373 -9.51 -10.78 -24.40
N GLU A 374 -8.49 -10.10 -23.88
CA GLU A 374 -7.85 -8.91 -24.46
C GLU A 374 -6.34 -9.14 -24.67
N PRO A 375 -5.96 -9.84 -25.77
CA PRO A 375 -4.56 -10.16 -26.06
C PRO A 375 -3.67 -8.92 -26.21
N ASP A 376 -4.22 -7.79 -26.64
CA ASP A 376 -3.47 -6.53 -26.82
C ASP A 376 -2.88 -6.01 -25.51
N LEU A 377 -3.49 -6.32 -24.36
CA LEU A 377 -2.96 -5.98 -23.03
C LEU A 377 -1.87 -6.97 -22.59
N PHE A 378 -1.95 -8.22 -23.06
CA PHE A 378 -1.14 -9.33 -22.58
C PHE A 378 0.14 -9.54 -23.38
N LEU A 379 0.07 -9.40 -24.71
CA LEU A 379 1.21 -9.61 -25.62
C LEU A 379 2.39 -8.68 -25.31
N PRO A 380 2.22 -7.36 -25.09
CA PRO A 380 3.34 -6.48 -24.71
C PRO A 380 4.04 -6.94 -23.44
N GLN A 381 3.28 -7.42 -22.44
CA GLN A 381 3.83 -7.93 -21.20
C GLN A 381 4.63 -9.22 -21.42
N LEU A 382 4.11 -10.18 -22.19
CA LEU A 382 4.83 -11.40 -22.51
C LEU A 382 6.13 -11.12 -23.28
N ARG A 383 6.08 -10.19 -24.24
CA ARG A 383 7.26 -9.76 -25.02
C ARG A 383 8.33 -9.16 -24.12
N ALA A 384 7.96 -8.22 -23.26
CA ALA A 384 8.86 -7.59 -22.30
C ALA A 384 9.50 -8.62 -21.35
N ILE A 385 8.72 -9.56 -20.79
CA ILE A 385 9.25 -10.61 -19.90
C ILE A 385 10.22 -11.56 -20.64
N LEU A 386 9.89 -11.94 -21.88
CA LEU A 386 10.76 -12.79 -22.70
C LEU A 386 12.07 -12.07 -23.04
N ARG A 387 12.03 -10.79 -23.41
CA ARG A 387 13.23 -9.98 -23.66
C ARG A 387 14.08 -9.82 -22.40
N ALA A 388 13.47 -9.53 -21.24
CA ALA A 388 14.18 -9.44 -19.96
C ALA A 388 14.88 -10.76 -19.56
N SER A 389 14.32 -11.91 -19.97
CA SER A 389 14.93 -13.22 -19.70
C SER A 389 16.26 -13.48 -20.44
N ALA A 390 16.65 -12.64 -21.40
CA ALA A 390 17.95 -12.72 -22.06
C ALA A 390 19.10 -12.29 -21.13
N GLU A 391 18.83 -11.36 -20.21
CA GLU A 391 19.86 -10.73 -19.36
C GLU A 391 19.97 -11.39 -17.97
N GLY A 392 19.04 -12.28 -17.59
CA GLY A 392 19.11 -12.96 -16.29
C GLY A 392 18.11 -14.10 -16.08
N GLN A 393 18.07 -14.63 -14.85
CA GLN A 393 17.26 -15.79 -14.50
C GLN A 393 15.79 -15.40 -14.20
N VAL A 394 15.03 -15.15 -15.25
CA VAL A 394 13.61 -14.80 -15.14
C VAL A 394 12.72 -16.05 -15.15
N ARG A 395 11.65 -16.05 -14.35
CA ARG A 395 10.58 -17.05 -14.32
C ARG A 395 9.24 -16.35 -14.51
N LEU A 396 8.34 -17.00 -15.23
CA LEU A 396 6.98 -16.50 -15.48
C LEU A 396 5.98 -17.21 -14.56
N MET A 397 5.14 -16.44 -13.88
CA MET A 397 4.02 -16.94 -13.08
C MET A 397 2.70 -16.40 -13.62
N ILE A 398 1.71 -17.26 -13.82
CA ILE A 398 0.40 -16.89 -14.34
C ILE A 398 -0.62 -16.96 -13.18
N PRO A 399 -1.29 -15.86 -12.81
CA PRO A 399 -2.32 -15.84 -11.76
C PRO A 399 -3.63 -16.48 -12.21
N MET A 400 -4.41 -16.97 -11.23
CA MET A 400 -5.83 -17.34 -11.39
C MET A 400 -6.16 -18.40 -12.46
N LEU A 401 -5.20 -19.27 -12.83
CA LEU A 401 -5.47 -20.42 -13.70
C LEU A 401 -6.45 -21.40 -13.04
N SER A 402 -7.58 -21.61 -13.69
CA SER A 402 -8.66 -22.47 -13.18
C SER A 402 -8.85 -23.74 -14.01
N CYS A 403 -8.61 -23.68 -15.32
CA CYS A 403 -8.72 -24.83 -16.21
C CYS A 403 -7.48 -25.06 -17.08
N ILE A 404 -7.39 -26.24 -17.68
CA ILE A 404 -6.26 -26.62 -18.55
C ILE A 404 -6.31 -25.87 -19.89
N ALA A 405 -7.51 -25.53 -20.38
CA ALA A 405 -7.67 -24.78 -21.62
C ALA A 405 -7.02 -23.39 -21.53
N GLU A 406 -7.26 -22.65 -20.43
CA GLU A 406 -6.60 -21.36 -20.14
C GLU A 406 -5.07 -21.50 -20.17
N LEU A 407 -4.52 -22.57 -19.59
CA LEU A 407 -3.08 -22.84 -19.60
C LEU A 407 -2.56 -23.13 -21.01
N GLN A 408 -3.28 -23.94 -21.80
CA GLN A 408 -2.88 -24.28 -23.18
C GLN A 408 -2.89 -23.05 -24.08
N GLU A 409 -3.91 -22.20 -23.95
CA GLU A 409 -4.03 -20.94 -24.69
C GLU A 409 -2.92 -19.96 -24.32
N THR A 410 -2.64 -19.81 -23.02
CA THR A 410 -1.54 -18.96 -22.54
C THR A 410 -0.18 -19.44 -23.06
N LEU A 411 0.06 -20.76 -23.08
CA LEU A 411 1.29 -21.34 -23.63
C LEU A 411 1.37 -21.15 -25.15
N ALA A 412 0.24 -21.22 -25.86
CA ALA A 412 0.20 -20.96 -27.30
C ALA A 412 0.57 -19.52 -27.63
N LEU A 413 0.01 -18.55 -26.90
CA LEU A 413 0.37 -17.13 -27.01
C LEU A 413 1.85 -16.91 -26.71
N LEU A 414 2.39 -17.54 -25.66
CA LEU A 414 3.81 -17.45 -25.33
C LEU A 414 4.73 -17.97 -26.45
N GLU A 415 4.37 -19.10 -27.07
CA GLU A 415 5.14 -19.64 -28.21
C GLU A 415 5.02 -18.78 -29.47
N GLN A 416 3.84 -18.20 -29.73
CA GLN A 416 3.66 -17.23 -30.81
C GLN A 416 4.56 -16.01 -30.59
N THR A 417 4.57 -15.45 -29.38
CA THR A 417 5.42 -14.30 -29.04
C THR A 417 6.91 -14.61 -29.23
N LYS A 418 7.37 -15.81 -28.86
CA LYS A 418 8.77 -16.22 -29.12
C LYS A 418 9.11 -16.27 -30.61
N GLN A 419 8.18 -16.72 -31.45
CA GLN A 419 8.36 -16.74 -32.91
C GLN A 419 8.42 -15.33 -33.47
N GLU A 420 7.59 -14.40 -32.99
CA GLU A 420 7.62 -12.99 -33.37
C GLU A 420 8.97 -12.35 -33.00
N LEU A 421 9.41 -12.50 -31.74
CA LEU A 421 10.71 -11.99 -31.29
C LEU A 421 11.89 -12.59 -32.08
N SER A 422 11.80 -13.88 -32.46
CA SER A 422 12.82 -14.54 -33.29
C SER A 422 12.87 -13.97 -34.70
N ARG A 423 11.73 -13.63 -35.30
CA ARG A 423 11.65 -12.98 -36.63
C ARG A 423 12.20 -11.56 -36.60
N GLU A 424 11.98 -10.85 -35.50
CA GLU A 424 12.50 -9.50 -35.27
C GLU A 424 13.99 -9.49 -34.86
N GLY A 425 14.58 -10.65 -34.57
CA GLY A 425 16.00 -10.77 -34.17
C GLY A 425 16.30 -10.34 -32.74
N LEU A 426 15.28 -10.27 -31.88
CA LEU A 426 15.42 -9.89 -30.47
C LEU A 426 15.83 -11.10 -29.62
N ARG A 427 16.73 -10.88 -28.65
CA ARG A 427 17.23 -11.94 -27.76
C ARG A 427 16.20 -12.29 -26.69
N PHE A 428 16.04 -13.59 -26.42
CA PHE A 428 15.21 -14.11 -25.32
C PHE A 428 15.73 -15.50 -24.88
N ASN A 429 15.35 -15.95 -23.69
CA ASN A 429 15.68 -17.30 -23.24
C ASN A 429 14.68 -18.34 -23.81
N ALA A 430 15.14 -19.16 -24.76
CA ALA A 430 14.34 -20.19 -25.40
C ALA A 430 13.80 -21.27 -24.44
N THR A 431 14.39 -21.41 -23.25
CA THR A 431 13.98 -22.42 -22.27
C THR A 431 12.82 -21.98 -21.37
N MET A 432 12.43 -20.69 -21.38
CA MET A 432 11.29 -20.19 -20.62
C MET A 432 9.95 -20.80 -21.10
N PRO A 433 9.00 -21.10 -20.19
CA PRO A 433 9.02 -20.82 -18.75
C PRO A 433 9.79 -21.87 -17.92
N GLY A 434 10.46 -22.85 -18.55
CA GLY A 434 11.34 -23.85 -17.93
C GLY A 434 10.81 -25.29 -18.03
N ARG A 435 11.61 -26.20 -18.61
CA ARG A 435 11.38 -27.67 -18.53
C ARG A 435 11.36 -28.11 -17.06
N ARG A 436 10.39 -28.96 -16.71
CA ARG A 436 10.22 -29.56 -15.37
C ARG A 436 11.51 -30.21 -14.87
N HIS A 437 12.15 -29.56 -13.91
CA HIS A 437 12.94 -30.22 -12.88
C HIS A 437 12.26 -29.91 -11.54
N ASP A 438 11.29 -30.73 -11.14
CA ASP A 438 11.23 -31.14 -9.74
C ASP A 438 10.43 -32.42 -9.51
N ARG A 439 11.08 -33.36 -8.83
CA ARG A 439 10.47 -34.53 -8.21
C ARG A 439 9.84 -34.04 -6.89
N ASN A 440 8.71 -34.60 -6.51
CA ASN A 440 8.05 -34.37 -5.21
C ASN A 440 7.44 -32.99 -4.93
N SER A 441 6.29 -32.69 -5.56
CA SER A 441 5.21 -32.03 -4.80
C SER A 441 3.83 -32.49 -5.28
N ARG A 442 3.12 -33.21 -4.40
CA ARG A 442 1.82 -33.88 -4.64
C ARG A 442 0.66 -33.03 -4.08
N ARG A 443 0.33 -31.86 -4.65
CA ARG A 443 -0.85 -31.08 -4.19
C ARG A 443 -1.61 -30.29 -5.26
N CYS A 444 -1.81 -30.82 -6.47
CA CYS A 444 -2.78 -30.19 -7.38
C CYS A 444 -3.49 -31.21 -8.28
N HIS A 445 -4.82 -31.17 -8.34
CA HIS A 445 -5.65 -32.10 -9.11
C HIS A 445 -5.38 -31.97 -10.62
N CYS A 446 -5.14 -30.75 -11.12
CA CYS A 446 -4.73 -30.49 -12.51
C CYS A 446 -3.36 -31.06 -12.88
N ARG A 447 -2.44 -31.27 -11.91
CA ARG A 447 -1.11 -31.87 -12.22
C ARG A 447 -1.22 -33.34 -12.64
N ARG A 448 -2.30 -34.05 -12.28
CA ARG A 448 -2.54 -35.44 -12.72
C ARG A 448 -2.86 -35.51 -14.21
N GLN A 449 -3.63 -34.56 -14.74
CA GLN A 449 -3.98 -34.50 -16.17
C GLN A 449 -2.81 -34.02 -17.05
N LEU A 450 -1.88 -33.23 -16.50
CA LEU A 450 -0.64 -32.79 -17.16
C LEU A 450 0.48 -33.85 -17.20
N ARG A 451 0.17 -35.13 -16.93
CA ARG A 451 1.07 -36.27 -17.23
C ARG A 451 0.51 -36.96 -18.47
N SER A 452 1.16 -36.74 -19.62
CA SER A 452 0.85 -37.49 -20.85
C SER A 452 1.01 -39.01 -20.62
N PRO A 453 0.13 -39.88 -21.16
CA PRO A 453 0.25 -41.33 -21.01
C PRO A 453 1.30 -41.86 -21.99
N ALA A 454 2.58 -41.60 -21.72
CA ALA A 454 3.68 -42.17 -22.50
C ALA A 454 4.25 -43.40 -21.79
N ARG A 455 3.83 -44.58 -22.28
CA ARG A 455 4.54 -45.87 -22.25
C ARG A 455 4.97 -46.40 -20.88
N LEU A 456 4.07 -47.13 -20.22
CA LEU A 456 4.46 -48.24 -19.35
C LEU A 456 4.99 -49.39 -20.24
N PRO A 457 6.17 -49.95 -19.98
CA PRO A 457 6.56 -51.22 -20.58
C PRO A 457 5.67 -52.33 -19.98
N LEU A 458 5.07 -53.12 -20.87
CA LEU A 458 4.40 -54.39 -20.56
C LEU A 458 5.39 -55.31 -19.84
N HIS A 459 5.34 -55.35 -18.51
CA HIS A 459 5.84 -56.50 -17.78
C HIS A 459 4.86 -57.66 -18.03
N ARG A 460 5.32 -58.65 -18.81
CA ARG A 460 4.71 -59.97 -18.91
C ARG A 460 4.51 -60.53 -17.50
N HIS A 461 3.27 -60.56 -17.02
CA HIS A 461 2.89 -61.44 -15.93
C HIS A 461 3.00 -62.88 -16.45
N GLN A 462 3.97 -63.61 -15.90
CA GLN A 462 4.02 -65.06 -15.95
C GLN A 462 2.71 -65.60 -15.37
N ARG A 463 2.07 -66.50 -16.12
CA ARG A 463 0.91 -67.28 -15.70
C ARG A 463 1.34 -68.20 -14.54
N PRO A 464 0.54 -68.39 -13.48
CA PRO A 464 0.70 -69.53 -12.61
C PRO A 464 0.15 -70.79 -13.31
N ASP A 465 0.85 -71.90 -13.14
CA ASP A 465 0.57 -73.20 -13.72
C ASP A 465 -0.82 -73.76 -13.33
N PRO A 466 -1.49 -74.53 -14.22
CA PRO A 466 -2.72 -75.20 -13.89
C PRO A 466 -2.44 -76.47 -13.07
N VAL A 467 -3.01 -76.55 -11.87
CA VAL A 467 -3.05 -77.77 -11.06
C VAL A 467 -3.93 -78.80 -11.76
N HIS A 468 -3.33 -79.92 -12.18
CA HIS A 468 -4.02 -81.08 -12.71
C HIS A 468 -4.91 -81.74 -11.63
N PRO A 469 -6.10 -82.26 -12.00
CA PRO A 469 -6.86 -83.17 -11.16
C PRO A 469 -6.46 -84.61 -11.49
N SER A 470 -5.96 -85.36 -10.50
CA SER A 470 -5.89 -86.82 -10.59
C SER A 470 -6.51 -87.43 -9.34
N GLY A 471 -7.78 -87.80 -9.46
CA GLY A 471 -8.47 -88.66 -8.53
C GLY A 471 -8.38 -90.13 -8.96
N GLY A 472 -8.08 -90.99 -7.99
CA GLY A 472 -8.54 -92.39 -7.89
C GLY A 472 -7.46 -93.48 -7.98
N PRO A 473 -7.65 -94.69 -7.39
CA PRO A 473 -8.70 -95.10 -6.44
C PRO A 473 -8.19 -95.88 -5.20
N HIS A 474 -8.87 -95.68 -4.07
CA HIS A 474 -9.25 -96.75 -3.15
C HIS A 474 -10.75 -96.57 -2.90
N GLY A 475 -11.54 -97.57 -3.32
CA GLY A 475 -13.00 -97.58 -3.34
C GLY A 475 -13.54 -97.70 -4.75
#